data_AF-A0A349YMR8-F1
#
_entry.id   AF-A0A349YMR8-F1
#
_cell.length_a   1.000
_cell.length_b   1.000
_cell.length_c   1.000
_cell.angle_alpha   90.00
_cell.angle_beta   90.00
_cell.angle_gamma   90.00
#
_symmetry.space_group_name_H-M   'P 1'
#
loop_
_entity.id
_entity.type
_entity.pdbx_description
1 polymer ?
#
loop_
_entity_poly.entity_id
_entity_poly.type
_entity_poly.pdbx_seq_one_letter_code
_entity_poly.pdbx_strand_id
1 'polypeptide(L)'
;SLKILFSSSTQRFLNYEMGQGNLDRLQLVFNISIIVHIVISVVFVILVESVGLWFLGSKINVEPDRFFAANAVFHLSVLTAVVSVMTVPYDAIIIAHEKIAFYYYVSIFEGIMRLVIVFLLTYLPFDKLITYAGLQMLVTLLVRFINTTYCKRNFAESHVKRLWDKSYFKKMMSFASWNFLGITSYTLFHNGLNMILNVFGGTVVNAARGVAYQINNVLLQFINNVTVVINPYCVKIWAAGEREKAFKMIFFSSKILFFIQLCLLIPIFYLTPEILQVWLGQIPEYSVVFIRLILVYSLVRSLHPSLDLLFKSCGNIKAYQITEGLLQFLPLILSYFVLKAGGDYYWAFIIVILCEILNMMVVMILAHRIADLNLLQYIGKVIIPCAFLFVISIIVFFSIHGSLDVWYFKVVDASVVILLEFCLWFFVAIGKWERSQLVNIIKRR
;
A
#
# COMPACT_ATOMS: atom_id res chain seq x y z
N SER A 1 -1.26 3.42 6.93
CA SER A 1 -1.35 3.71 8.37
C SER A 1 -0.05 3.27 9.06
N LEU A 2 0.32 3.87 10.20
CA LEU A 2 1.49 3.47 11.02
C LEU A 2 1.54 1.95 11.27
N LYS A 3 0.37 1.35 11.52
CA LYS A 3 0.16 -0.10 11.67
C LYS A 3 0.77 -0.92 10.52
N ILE A 4 0.44 -0.55 9.28
CA ILE A 4 0.89 -1.26 8.07
C ILE A 4 2.39 -1.10 7.86
N LEU A 5 2.95 0.09 8.14
CA LEU A 5 4.38 0.38 7.96
C LEU A 5 5.23 -0.61 8.75
N PHE A 6 4.96 -0.71 10.05
CA PHE A 6 5.77 -1.51 10.97
C PHE A 6 5.45 -3.01 10.92
N SER A 7 4.24 -3.38 10.47
CA SER A 7 3.87 -4.80 10.30
C SER A 7 4.77 -5.47 9.27
N SER A 8 4.95 -4.81 8.12
CA SER A 8 5.77 -5.35 7.03
C SER A 8 7.22 -5.65 7.45
N SER A 9 7.81 -4.78 8.28
CA SER A 9 9.16 -4.97 8.81
C SER A 9 9.24 -6.16 9.76
N THR A 10 8.34 -6.26 10.73
CA THR A 10 8.30 -7.36 11.70
C THR A 10 8.02 -8.70 11.02
N GLN A 11 7.03 -8.72 10.12
CA GLN A 11 6.63 -9.88 9.34
C GLN A 11 7.82 -10.44 8.54
N ARG A 12 8.67 -9.58 7.96
CA ARG A 12 9.86 -10.04 7.23
C ARG A 12 10.83 -10.81 8.13
N PHE A 13 11.15 -10.31 9.33
CA PHE A 13 12.07 -11.00 10.23
C PHE A 13 11.49 -12.32 10.74
N LEU A 14 10.18 -12.35 11.05
CA LEU A 14 9.50 -13.59 11.44
C LEU A 14 9.54 -14.65 10.33
N ASN A 15 9.17 -14.28 9.11
CA ASN A 15 9.21 -15.20 7.97
C ASN A 15 10.63 -15.70 7.65
N TYR A 16 11.63 -14.85 7.85
CA TYR A 16 13.02 -15.23 7.62
C TYR A 16 13.49 -16.31 8.61
N GLU A 17 13.24 -16.14 9.91
CA GLU A 17 13.59 -17.17 10.91
C GLU A 17 12.73 -18.44 10.76
N MET A 18 11.45 -18.32 10.38
CA MET A 18 10.61 -19.48 10.04
C MET A 18 11.20 -20.28 8.87
N GLY A 19 11.70 -19.61 7.83
CA GLY A 19 12.36 -20.28 6.70
C GLY A 19 13.66 -20.99 7.06
N GLN A 20 14.33 -20.59 8.15
CA GLN A 20 15.49 -21.29 8.70
C GLN A 20 15.13 -22.43 9.68
N GLY A 21 13.86 -22.55 10.10
CA GLY A 21 13.41 -23.57 11.04
C GLY A 21 13.85 -23.36 12.49
N ASN A 22 14.26 -22.15 12.88
CA ASN A 22 14.79 -21.87 14.23
C ASN A 22 13.72 -21.25 15.15
N LEU A 23 13.04 -22.08 15.94
CA LEU A 23 11.95 -21.66 16.82
C LEU A 23 12.39 -20.72 17.95
N ASP A 24 13.58 -20.91 18.51
CA ASP A 24 14.10 -20.03 19.58
C ASP A 24 14.39 -18.63 19.04
N ARG A 25 14.96 -18.53 17.83
CA ARG A 25 15.15 -17.24 17.16
C ARG A 25 13.83 -16.60 16.78
N LEU A 26 12.83 -17.37 16.39
CA LEU A 26 11.50 -16.83 16.10
C LEU A 26 10.88 -16.15 17.33
N GLN A 27 11.01 -16.78 18.50
CA GLN A 27 10.57 -16.19 19.78
C GLN A 27 11.39 -14.95 20.15
N LEU A 28 12.71 -14.95 19.92
CA LEU A 28 13.55 -13.76 20.08
C LEU A 28 13.08 -12.59 19.19
N VAL A 29 12.79 -12.85 17.91
CA VAL A 29 12.29 -11.84 16.96
C VAL A 29 10.97 -11.25 17.46
N PHE A 30 10.05 -12.09 17.93
CA PHE A 30 8.77 -11.62 18.46
C PHE A 30 8.96 -10.72 19.68
N ASN A 31 9.80 -11.12 20.65
CA ASN A 31 10.08 -10.31 21.85
C ASN A 31 10.72 -8.97 21.49
N ILE A 32 11.72 -8.97 20.59
CA ILE A 32 12.37 -7.76 20.11
C ILE A 32 11.37 -6.87 19.36
N SER A 33 10.46 -7.45 18.58
CA SER A 33 9.44 -6.69 17.86
C SER A 33 8.53 -5.93 18.82
N ILE A 34 8.10 -6.54 19.92
CA ILE A 34 7.32 -5.84 20.97
C ILE A 34 8.10 -4.65 21.51
N ILE A 35 9.38 -4.83 21.86
CA ILE A 35 10.23 -3.76 22.40
C ILE A 35 10.40 -2.63 21.38
N VAL A 36 10.65 -2.95 20.11
CA VAL A 36 10.75 -1.95 19.03
C VAL A 36 9.47 -1.12 18.94
N HIS A 37 8.28 -1.76 19.01
CA HIS A 37 7.00 -1.05 18.94
C HIS A 37 6.70 -0.22 20.20
N ILE A 38 7.16 -0.65 21.37
CA ILE A 38 7.11 0.16 22.60
C ILE A 38 7.95 1.42 22.41
N VAL A 39 9.20 1.30 21.95
CA VAL A 39 10.09 2.45 21.72
C VAL A 39 9.48 3.41 20.69
N ILE A 40 8.97 2.89 19.58
CA ILE A 40 8.29 3.70 18.55
C ILE A 40 7.07 4.43 19.14
N SER A 41 6.26 3.74 19.96
CA SER A 41 5.09 4.34 20.59
C SER A 41 5.46 5.46 21.56
N VAL A 42 6.50 5.28 22.37
CA VAL A 42 7.01 6.31 23.29
C VAL A 42 7.51 7.53 22.52
N VAL A 43 8.34 7.33 21.49
CA VAL A 43 8.82 8.42 20.64
C VAL A 43 7.67 9.14 19.95
N PHE A 44 6.67 8.40 19.45
CA PHE A 44 5.47 8.96 18.84
C PHE A 44 4.69 9.84 19.82
N VAL A 45 4.43 9.36 21.04
CA VAL A 45 3.71 10.13 22.06
C VAL A 45 4.47 11.42 22.40
N ILE A 46 5.79 11.36 22.60
CA ILE A 46 6.60 12.55 22.89
C ILE A 46 6.48 13.58 21.76
N LEU A 47 6.60 13.16 20.50
CA LEU A 47 6.51 14.06 19.35
C LEU A 47 5.11 14.64 19.17
N VAL A 48 4.07 13.81 19.29
CA VAL A 48 2.69 14.25 19.05
C VAL A 48 2.18 15.09 20.21
N GLU A 49 2.41 14.73 21.46
CA GLU A 49 1.98 15.54 22.61
C GLU A 49 2.72 16.89 22.65
N SER A 50 4.01 16.94 22.31
CA SER A 50 4.75 18.21 22.30
C SER A 50 4.31 19.13 21.15
N VAL A 51 4.41 18.67 19.90
CA VAL A 51 4.12 19.49 18.72
C VAL A 51 2.61 19.64 18.50
N GLY A 52 1.85 18.58 18.75
CA GLY A 52 0.41 18.53 18.51
C GLY A 52 -0.40 19.38 19.48
N LEU A 53 -0.08 19.37 20.79
CA LEU A 53 -0.75 20.26 21.75
C LEU A 53 -0.42 21.73 21.46
N TRP A 54 0.84 22.03 21.14
CA TRP A 54 1.22 23.38 20.71
C TRP A 54 0.42 23.82 19.48
N PHE A 55 0.32 22.96 18.48
CA PHE A 55 -0.39 23.26 17.24
C PHE A 55 -1.90 23.44 17.48
N LEU A 56 -2.51 22.57 18.27
CA LEU A 56 -3.95 22.61 18.59
C LEU A 56 -4.31 23.84 19.44
N GLY A 57 -3.46 24.25 20.37
CA GLY A 57 -3.69 25.41 21.22
C GLY A 57 -3.39 26.76 20.56
N SER A 58 -2.49 26.82 19.57
CA SER A 58 -1.98 28.11 19.06
C SER A 58 -2.22 28.39 17.59
N LYS A 59 -2.50 27.37 16.76
CA LYS A 59 -2.63 27.52 15.30
C LYS A 59 -3.96 27.04 14.74
N ILE A 60 -4.61 26.08 15.38
CA ILE A 60 -5.95 25.64 14.97
C ILE A 60 -6.98 26.62 15.55
N ASN A 61 -7.77 27.23 14.68
CA ASN A 61 -8.89 28.07 15.10
C ASN A 61 -10.08 27.16 15.48
N VAL A 62 -10.13 26.73 16.74
CA VAL A 62 -11.23 25.93 17.30
C VAL A 62 -12.19 26.88 18.01
N GLU A 63 -13.49 26.74 17.77
CA GLU A 63 -14.51 27.47 18.55
C GLU A 63 -14.28 27.25 20.05
N PRO A 64 -14.34 28.30 20.89
CA PRO A 64 -14.04 28.20 22.31
C PRO A 64 -14.80 27.06 23.01
N ASP A 65 -16.06 26.86 22.64
CA ASP A 65 -16.96 25.87 23.21
C ASP A 65 -16.60 24.41 22.81
N ARG A 66 -15.77 24.25 21.76
CA ARG A 66 -15.32 22.95 21.24
C ARG A 66 -13.89 22.61 21.62
N PHE A 67 -13.17 23.51 22.29
CA PHE A 67 -11.77 23.30 22.67
C PHE A 67 -11.59 22.08 23.59
N PHE A 68 -12.52 21.85 24.52
CA PHE A 68 -12.51 20.64 25.37
C PHE A 68 -12.67 19.37 24.53
N ALA A 69 -13.64 19.34 23.62
CA ALA A 69 -13.88 18.19 22.74
C ALA A 69 -12.67 17.93 21.83
N ALA A 70 -12.04 18.97 21.30
CA ALA A 70 -10.83 18.87 20.48
C ALA A 70 -9.66 18.24 21.26
N ASN A 71 -9.39 18.70 22.49
CA ASN A 71 -8.35 18.10 23.34
C ASN A 71 -8.65 16.65 23.71
N ALA A 72 -9.89 16.34 24.08
CA ALA A 72 -10.29 14.98 24.41
C ALA A 72 -10.09 14.03 23.22
N VAL A 73 -10.52 14.45 22.03
CA VAL A 73 -10.37 13.69 20.77
C VAL A 73 -8.90 13.54 20.40
N PHE A 74 -8.09 14.58 20.61
CA PHE A 74 -6.65 14.52 20.39
C PHE A 74 -5.99 13.42 21.23
N HIS A 75 -6.16 13.44 22.56
CA HIS A 75 -5.57 12.41 23.43
C HIS A 75 -6.12 11.00 23.16
N LEU A 76 -7.43 10.87 22.92
CA LEU A 76 -8.03 9.58 22.53
C LEU A 76 -7.44 9.05 21.22
N SER A 77 -7.16 9.93 20.26
CA SER A 77 -6.51 9.57 19.00
C SER A 77 -5.06 9.13 19.19
N VAL A 78 -4.31 9.81 20.07
CA VAL A 78 -2.94 9.42 20.45
C VAL A 78 -2.94 8.03 21.09
N LEU A 79 -3.82 7.77 22.06
CA LEU A 79 -3.95 6.47 22.70
C LEU A 79 -4.36 5.38 21.70
N THR A 80 -5.33 5.67 20.83
CA THR A 80 -5.76 4.75 19.77
C THR A 80 -4.61 4.38 18.85
N ALA A 81 -3.77 5.35 18.46
CA ALA A 81 -2.59 5.12 17.65
C ALA A 81 -1.56 4.22 18.37
N VAL A 82 -1.30 4.44 19.66
CA VAL A 82 -0.42 3.58 20.46
C VAL A 82 -0.95 2.14 20.52
N VAL A 83 -2.24 1.94 20.80
CA VAL A 83 -2.87 0.61 20.80
C VAL A 83 -2.74 -0.06 19.44
N SER A 84 -2.95 0.69 18.36
CA SER A 84 -2.79 0.19 16.99
C SER A 84 -1.34 -0.22 16.68
N VAL A 85 -0.34 0.56 17.10
CA VAL A 85 1.09 0.22 16.93
C VAL A 85 1.44 -1.03 17.74
N MET A 86 0.94 -1.16 18.96
CA MET A 86 1.15 -2.33 19.81
C MET A 86 0.44 -3.60 19.33
N THR A 87 -0.50 -3.50 18.39
CA THR A 87 -1.18 -4.64 17.76
C THR A 87 -0.36 -5.23 16.60
N VAL A 88 0.55 -4.43 16.03
CA VAL A 88 1.35 -4.80 14.84
C VAL A 88 2.15 -6.09 14.99
N PRO A 89 2.85 -6.37 16.10
CA PRO A 89 3.57 -7.64 16.26
C PRO A 89 2.68 -8.88 16.12
N TYR A 90 1.42 -8.77 16.56
CA TYR A 90 0.44 -9.84 16.50
C TYR A 90 -0.11 -10.01 15.08
N ASP A 91 -0.36 -8.92 14.36
CA ASP A 91 -0.73 -9.02 12.94
C ASP A 91 0.40 -9.69 12.14
N ALA A 92 1.64 -9.28 12.40
CA ALA A 92 2.82 -9.82 11.72
C ALA A 92 2.99 -11.33 11.94
N ILE A 93 2.73 -11.85 13.15
CA ILE A 93 2.86 -13.30 13.43
C ILE A 93 1.73 -14.11 12.77
N ILE A 94 0.49 -13.61 12.78
CA ILE A 94 -0.65 -14.24 12.10
C ILE A 94 -0.37 -14.37 10.61
N ILE A 95 0.11 -13.27 10.00
CA ILE A 95 0.43 -13.23 8.57
C ILE A 95 1.65 -14.10 8.26
N ALA A 96 2.68 -14.11 9.11
CA ALA A 96 3.86 -14.97 8.93
C ALA A 96 3.51 -16.48 8.98
N HIS A 97 2.55 -16.87 9.81
CA HIS A 97 1.98 -18.22 9.84
C HIS A 97 0.99 -18.52 8.71
N GLU A 98 0.80 -17.59 7.78
CA GLU A 98 -0.13 -17.74 6.65
C GLU A 98 -1.58 -18.02 7.12
N LYS A 99 -1.95 -17.59 8.33
CA LYS A 99 -3.33 -17.64 8.84
C LYS A 99 -4.15 -16.47 8.29
N ILE A 100 -4.11 -16.31 6.96
CA ILE A 100 -4.66 -15.16 6.23
C ILE A 100 -6.19 -15.08 6.38
N ALA A 101 -6.87 -16.24 6.45
CA ALA A 101 -8.32 -16.27 6.69
C ALA A 101 -8.70 -15.59 8.01
N PHE A 102 -7.97 -15.85 9.10
CA PHE A 102 -8.21 -15.20 10.38
C PHE A 102 -7.96 -13.69 10.29
N TYR A 103 -6.85 -13.28 9.66
CA TYR A 103 -6.54 -11.87 9.43
C TYR A 103 -7.66 -11.14 8.66
N TYR A 104 -8.24 -11.77 7.64
CA TYR A 104 -9.37 -11.21 6.90
C TYR A 104 -10.65 -11.12 7.74
N TYR A 105 -11.00 -12.16 8.52
CA TYR A 105 -12.18 -12.10 9.40
C TYR A 105 -12.08 -10.98 10.43
N VAL A 106 -10.90 -10.77 11.02
CA VAL A 106 -10.67 -9.65 11.95
C VAL A 106 -10.78 -8.30 11.24
N SER A 107 -10.26 -8.18 10.01
CA SER A 107 -10.35 -6.95 9.22
C SER A 107 -11.79 -6.61 8.83
N ILE A 108 -12.58 -7.63 8.47
CA ILE A 108 -14.02 -7.49 8.19
C ILE A 108 -14.76 -7.06 9.46
N PHE A 109 -14.48 -7.71 10.59
CA PHE A 109 -15.03 -7.33 11.89
C PHE A 109 -14.71 -5.86 12.23
N GLU A 110 -13.46 -5.43 12.06
CA GLU A 110 -13.05 -4.04 12.29
C GLU A 110 -13.85 -3.07 11.40
N GLY A 111 -14.03 -3.39 10.11
CA GLY A 111 -14.82 -2.60 9.18
C GLY A 111 -16.30 -2.50 9.56
N ILE A 112 -16.93 -3.63 9.92
CA ILE A 112 -18.32 -3.68 10.36
C ILE A 112 -18.51 -2.87 11.64
N MET A 113 -17.61 -3.01 12.61
CA MET A 113 -17.68 -2.24 13.86
C MET A 113 -17.56 -0.75 13.61
N ARG A 114 -16.66 -0.31 12.72
CA ARG A 114 -16.56 1.10 12.32
C ARG A 114 -17.84 1.62 11.65
N LEU A 115 -18.52 0.78 10.86
CA LEU A 115 -19.82 1.13 10.28
C LEU A 115 -20.90 1.24 11.36
N VAL A 116 -20.94 0.30 12.32
CA VAL A 116 -21.86 0.33 13.46
C VAL A 116 -21.68 1.61 14.28
N ILE A 117 -20.43 2.08 14.50
CA ILE A 117 -20.16 3.35 15.18
C ILE A 117 -20.90 4.51 14.50
N VAL A 118 -20.83 4.61 13.17
CA VAL A 118 -21.48 5.71 12.43
C VAL A 118 -22.99 5.70 12.62
N PHE A 119 -23.62 4.53 12.60
CA PHE A 119 -25.06 4.42 12.89
C PHE A 119 -25.38 4.69 14.35
N LEU A 120 -24.56 4.25 15.31
CA LEU A 120 -24.80 4.54 16.73
C LEU A 120 -24.74 6.05 17.03
N LEU A 121 -23.85 6.79 16.35
CA LEU A 121 -23.71 8.24 16.53
C LEU A 121 -24.98 9.04 16.17
N THR A 122 -25.89 8.50 15.36
CA THR A 122 -27.15 9.18 15.04
C THR A 122 -28.17 9.09 16.18
N TYR A 123 -28.04 8.09 17.06
CA TYR A 123 -28.99 7.83 18.15
C TYR A 123 -28.47 8.25 19.52
N LEU A 124 -27.16 8.40 19.69
CA LEU A 124 -26.56 8.78 20.96
C LEU A 124 -26.71 10.29 21.22
N PRO A 125 -27.20 10.71 22.41
CA PRO A 125 -27.41 12.13 22.75
C PRO A 125 -26.14 12.85 23.20
N PHE A 126 -24.98 12.16 23.22
CA PHE A 126 -23.71 12.69 23.69
C PHE A 126 -22.99 13.52 22.62
N ASP A 127 -21.89 14.18 23.01
CA ASP A 127 -21.00 14.85 22.06
C ASP A 127 -20.49 13.84 21.03
N LYS A 128 -20.93 14.02 19.77
CA LYS A 128 -20.65 13.08 18.68
C LYS A 128 -19.15 12.94 18.40
N LEU A 129 -18.37 14.00 18.58
CA LEU A 129 -16.95 14.00 18.28
C LEU A 129 -16.17 13.19 19.32
N ILE A 130 -16.41 13.46 20.61
CA ILE A 130 -15.78 12.71 21.71
C ILE A 130 -16.24 11.25 21.67
N THR A 131 -17.53 11.01 21.48
CA THR A 131 -18.11 9.67 21.41
C THR A 131 -17.53 8.86 20.26
N TYR A 132 -17.36 9.47 19.09
CA TYR A 132 -16.72 8.83 17.94
C TYR A 132 -15.28 8.39 18.27
N ALA A 133 -14.48 9.30 18.83
CA ALA A 133 -13.09 9.00 19.19
C ALA A 133 -13.00 7.88 20.25
N GLY A 134 -13.87 7.90 21.26
CA GLY A 134 -13.93 6.86 22.29
C GLY A 134 -14.34 5.48 21.73
N LEU A 135 -15.36 5.44 20.86
CA LEU A 135 -15.79 4.21 20.20
C LEU A 135 -14.72 3.65 19.25
N GLN A 136 -14.00 4.51 18.52
CA GLN A 136 -12.85 4.08 17.70
C GLN A 136 -11.73 3.46 18.54
N MET A 137 -11.44 4.05 19.71
CA MET A 137 -10.47 3.49 20.65
C MET A 137 -10.92 2.11 21.15
N LEU A 138 -12.21 1.96 21.49
CA LEU A 138 -12.80 0.69 21.94
C LEU A 138 -12.66 -0.40 20.88
N VAL A 139 -13.02 -0.11 19.62
CA VAL A 139 -12.87 -1.08 18.51
C VAL A 139 -11.41 -1.49 18.35
N THR A 140 -10.48 -0.53 18.43
CA THR A 140 -9.04 -0.81 18.32
C THR A 140 -8.53 -1.70 19.46
N LEU A 141 -9.03 -1.49 20.69
CA LEU A 141 -8.74 -2.35 21.85
C LEU A 141 -9.30 -3.76 21.69
N LEU A 142 -10.53 -3.89 21.17
CA LEU A 142 -11.15 -5.19 20.89
C LEU A 142 -10.34 -5.98 19.86
N VAL A 143 -9.95 -5.35 18.74
CA VAL A 143 -9.09 -5.96 17.72
C VAL A 143 -7.76 -6.42 18.34
N ARG A 144 -7.12 -5.57 19.17
CA ARG A 144 -5.89 -5.94 19.88
C ARG A 144 -6.10 -7.16 20.78
N PHE A 145 -7.20 -7.21 21.52
CA PHE A 145 -7.51 -8.31 22.43
C PHE A 145 -7.75 -9.62 21.67
N ILE A 146 -8.51 -9.57 20.58
CA ILE A 146 -8.77 -10.71 19.68
C ILE A 146 -7.44 -11.26 19.15
N ASN A 147 -6.57 -10.40 18.60
CA ASN A 147 -5.31 -10.82 18.00
C ASN A 147 -4.33 -11.37 19.05
N THR A 148 -4.24 -10.72 20.22
CA THR A 148 -3.38 -11.19 21.32
C THR A 148 -3.82 -12.56 21.83
N THR A 149 -5.13 -12.76 22.03
CA THR A 149 -5.68 -14.02 22.53
C THR A 149 -5.50 -15.15 21.52
N TYR A 150 -5.76 -14.88 20.24
CA TYR A 150 -5.53 -15.84 19.16
C TYR A 150 -4.06 -16.26 19.07
N CYS A 151 -3.13 -15.29 19.11
CA CYS A 151 -1.71 -15.59 19.01
C CYS A 151 -1.21 -16.42 20.18
N LYS A 152 -1.56 -16.05 21.43
CA LYS A 152 -1.15 -16.79 22.63
C LYS A 152 -1.66 -18.23 22.64
N ARG A 153 -2.85 -18.49 22.08
CA ARG A 153 -3.41 -19.85 22.02
C ARG A 153 -2.78 -20.71 20.93
N ASN A 154 -2.41 -20.12 19.79
CA ASN A 154 -2.00 -20.88 18.61
C ASN A 154 -0.49 -20.88 18.33
N PHE A 155 0.27 -19.92 18.87
CA PHE A 155 1.70 -19.73 18.56
C PHE A 155 2.53 -19.69 19.84
N ALA A 156 3.41 -20.69 20.02
CA ALA A 156 4.24 -20.84 21.20
C ALA A 156 5.22 -19.66 21.37
N GLU A 157 5.77 -19.16 20.27
CA GLU A 157 6.70 -18.04 20.20
C GLU A 157 6.07 -16.70 20.59
N SER A 158 4.74 -16.59 20.60
CA SER A 158 4.03 -15.38 21.01
C SER A 158 4.00 -15.19 22.54
N HIS A 159 4.46 -16.19 23.29
CA HIS A 159 4.66 -16.08 24.72
C HIS A 159 5.91 -15.25 24.99
N VAL A 160 5.74 -14.17 25.75
CA VAL A 160 6.84 -13.28 26.10
C VAL A 160 7.82 -14.03 26.99
N LYS A 161 9.04 -14.23 26.49
CA LYS A 161 10.19 -14.68 27.29
C LYS A 161 11.19 -13.54 27.39
N ARG A 162 11.99 -13.54 28.45
CA ARG A 162 13.06 -12.54 28.63
C ARG A 162 14.27 -12.90 27.78
N LEU A 163 14.12 -12.82 26.46
CA LEU A 163 15.19 -13.01 25.48
C LEU A 163 15.55 -11.63 24.88
N TRP A 164 16.83 -11.28 24.92
CA TRP A 164 17.32 -9.99 24.43
C TRP A 164 18.60 -10.15 23.64
N ASP A 165 18.61 -9.59 22.43
CA ASP A 165 19.80 -9.46 21.60
C ASP A 165 19.90 -8.02 21.10
N LYS A 166 20.90 -7.30 21.62
CA LYS A 166 21.17 -5.91 21.25
C LYS A 166 21.52 -5.75 19.77
N SER A 167 22.23 -6.71 19.19
CA SER A 167 22.60 -6.71 17.77
C SER A 167 21.37 -6.87 16.90
N TYR A 168 20.50 -7.83 17.25
CA TYR A 168 19.27 -8.08 16.51
C TYR A 168 18.26 -6.92 16.64
N PHE A 169 18.13 -6.32 17.82
CA PHE A 169 17.36 -5.08 18.02
C PHE A 169 17.84 -3.96 17.09
N LYS A 170 19.14 -3.70 17.03
CA LYS A 170 19.71 -2.67 16.14
C LYS A 170 19.42 -2.95 14.66
N LYS A 171 19.46 -4.23 14.24
CA LYS A 171 19.10 -4.63 12.87
C LYS A 171 17.62 -4.37 12.57
N MET A 172 16.71 -4.79 13.45
CA MET A 172 15.27 -4.57 13.27
C MET A 172 14.90 -3.09 13.29
N MET A 173 15.45 -2.32 14.23
CA MET A 173 15.21 -0.89 14.33
C MET A 173 15.75 -0.15 13.10
N SER A 174 16.97 -0.45 12.65
CA SER A 174 17.54 0.14 11.43
C SER A 174 16.65 -0.15 10.21
N PHE A 175 16.21 -1.40 10.05
CA PHE A 175 15.30 -1.78 8.97
C PHE A 175 13.95 -1.03 9.07
N ALA A 176 13.35 -0.96 10.25
CA ALA A 176 12.11 -0.22 10.46
C ALA A 176 12.27 1.27 10.12
N SER A 177 13.39 1.89 10.49
CA SER A 177 13.70 3.29 10.18
C SER A 177 13.85 3.56 8.68
N TRP A 178 14.59 2.71 7.95
CA TRP A 178 14.71 2.88 6.50
C TRP A 178 13.37 2.69 5.78
N ASN A 179 12.57 1.71 6.20
CA ASN A 179 11.24 1.49 5.65
C ASN A 179 10.29 2.67 5.95
N PHE A 180 10.34 3.19 7.17
CA PHE A 180 9.58 4.38 7.57
C PHE A 180 9.97 5.60 6.74
N LEU A 181 11.27 5.82 6.50
CA LEU A 181 11.76 6.93 5.68
C LEU A 181 11.25 6.83 4.24
N GLY A 182 11.27 5.64 3.65
CA GLY A 182 10.76 5.38 2.31
C GLY A 182 9.29 5.76 2.15
N ILE A 183 8.45 5.21 3.02
CA ILE A 183 7.00 5.42 2.94
C ILE A 183 6.63 6.86 3.32
N THR A 184 7.38 7.49 4.21
CA THR A 184 7.24 8.92 4.52
C THR A 184 7.60 9.77 3.31
N SER A 185 8.68 9.44 2.59
CA SER A 185 9.08 10.14 1.36
C SER A 185 7.98 10.06 0.30
N TYR A 186 7.41 8.88 0.09
CA TYR A 186 6.27 8.67 -0.81
C TYR A 186 5.05 9.50 -0.41
N THR A 187 4.74 9.54 0.89
CA THR A 187 3.60 10.32 1.40
C THR A 187 3.85 11.83 1.26
N LEU A 188 5.05 12.30 1.57
CA LEU A 188 5.44 13.70 1.44
C LEU A 188 5.40 14.15 -0.02
N PHE A 189 5.85 13.29 -0.94
CA PHE A 189 5.74 13.54 -2.37
C PHE A 189 4.28 13.80 -2.79
N HIS A 190 3.37 12.88 -2.48
CA HIS A 190 1.97 13.03 -2.91
C HIS A 190 1.28 14.25 -2.31
N ASN A 191 1.58 14.58 -1.05
CA ASN A 191 1.07 15.79 -0.40
C ASN A 191 1.73 17.06 -0.96
N GLY A 192 3.04 17.04 -1.23
CA GLY A 192 3.76 18.15 -1.84
C GLY A 192 3.22 18.47 -3.23
N LEU A 193 2.94 17.45 -4.05
CA LEU A 193 2.34 17.64 -5.38
C LEU A 193 0.92 18.20 -5.28
N ASN A 194 0.17 17.81 -4.24
CA ASN A 194 -1.14 18.39 -3.94
C ASN A 194 -1.04 19.89 -3.63
N MET A 195 -0.06 20.29 -2.82
CA MET A 195 0.20 21.69 -2.50
C MET A 195 0.59 22.49 -3.75
N ILE A 196 1.48 21.96 -4.60
CA ILE A 196 1.87 22.62 -5.85
C ILE A 196 0.62 22.86 -6.72
N LEU A 197 -0.19 21.83 -6.96
CA LEU A 197 -1.38 21.96 -7.79
C LEU A 197 -2.41 22.92 -7.20
N ASN A 198 -2.55 22.97 -5.87
CA ASN A 198 -3.42 23.94 -5.21
C ASN A 198 -2.92 25.39 -5.38
N VAL A 199 -1.60 25.62 -5.32
CA VAL A 199 -1.02 26.97 -5.49
C VAL A 199 -1.24 27.51 -6.91
N PHE A 200 -1.08 26.67 -7.94
CA PHE A 200 -1.21 27.10 -9.34
C PHE A 200 -2.63 26.99 -9.91
N GLY A 201 -3.41 26.00 -9.45
CA GLY A 201 -4.72 25.66 -10.00
C GLY A 201 -5.90 25.91 -9.06
N GLY A 202 -5.64 26.38 -7.84
CA GLY A 202 -6.66 26.69 -6.85
C GLY A 202 -7.52 25.47 -6.45
N THR A 203 -8.70 25.77 -5.92
CA THR A 203 -9.59 24.77 -5.30
C THR A 203 -10.18 23.78 -6.32
N VAL A 204 -10.44 24.22 -7.55
CA VAL A 204 -11.02 23.36 -8.62
C VAL A 204 -10.05 22.24 -8.99
N VAL A 205 -8.79 22.59 -9.30
CA VAL A 205 -7.75 21.61 -9.64
C VAL A 205 -7.42 20.71 -8.46
N ASN A 206 -7.41 21.25 -7.24
CA ASN A 206 -7.21 20.48 -6.02
C ASN A 206 -8.36 19.48 -5.77
N ALA A 207 -9.62 19.88 -6.03
CA ALA A 207 -10.78 18.99 -5.95
C ALA A 207 -10.67 17.86 -6.99
N ALA A 208 -10.33 18.21 -8.23
CA ALA A 208 -10.14 17.23 -9.30
C ALA A 208 -9.07 16.19 -8.97
N ARG A 209 -7.94 16.65 -8.40
CA ARG A 209 -6.89 15.78 -7.88
C ARG A 209 -7.37 14.89 -6.74
N GLY A 210 -8.13 15.45 -5.79
CA GLY A 210 -8.69 14.71 -4.68
C GLY A 210 -9.51 13.51 -5.14
N VAL A 211 -10.39 13.71 -6.12
CA VAL A 211 -11.20 12.65 -6.74
C VAL A 211 -10.31 11.59 -7.42
N ALA A 212 -9.32 12.03 -8.20
CA ALA A 212 -8.39 11.12 -8.88
C ALA A 212 -7.61 10.23 -7.88
N TYR A 213 -7.17 10.80 -6.76
CA TYR A 213 -6.44 10.06 -5.74
C TYR A 213 -7.33 9.13 -4.90
N GLN A 214 -8.62 9.42 -4.75
CA GLN A 214 -9.55 8.45 -4.15
C GLN A 214 -9.61 7.16 -4.96
N ILE A 215 -9.72 7.27 -6.30
CA ILE A 215 -9.68 6.10 -7.19
C ILE A 215 -8.32 5.39 -7.09
N ASN A 216 -7.21 6.13 -7.14
CA ASN A 216 -5.87 5.55 -7.01
C ASN A 216 -5.67 4.78 -5.69
N ASN A 217 -6.17 5.30 -4.57
CA ASN A 217 -6.07 4.64 -3.26
C ASN A 217 -6.81 3.30 -3.23
N VAL A 218 -7.96 3.19 -3.89
CA VAL A 218 -8.68 1.91 -4.02
C VAL A 218 -7.85 0.90 -4.82
N LEU A 219 -7.20 1.33 -5.90
CA LEU A 219 -6.33 0.45 -6.71
C LEU A 219 -5.12 -0.03 -5.90
N LEU A 220 -4.47 0.87 -5.17
CA LEU A 220 -3.37 0.52 -4.27
C LEU A 220 -3.80 -0.48 -3.19
N GLN A 221 -5.04 -0.40 -2.71
CA GLN A 221 -5.59 -1.38 -1.77
C GLN A 221 -5.69 -2.78 -2.38
N PHE A 222 -6.10 -2.91 -3.65
CA PHE A 222 -6.10 -4.19 -4.36
C PHE A 222 -4.70 -4.80 -4.47
N ILE A 223 -3.71 -4.00 -4.85
CA ILE A 223 -2.29 -4.43 -4.90
C ILE A 223 -1.80 -4.89 -3.52
N ASN A 224 -2.13 -4.14 -2.46
CA ASN A 224 -1.75 -4.50 -1.09
C ASN A 224 -2.38 -5.83 -0.64
N ASN A 225 -3.65 -6.07 -0.97
CA ASN A 225 -4.32 -7.33 -0.60
C ASN A 225 -3.64 -8.55 -1.23
N VAL A 226 -3.14 -8.44 -2.46
CA VAL A 226 -2.41 -9.52 -3.14
C VAL A 226 -1.03 -9.72 -2.53
N THR A 227 -0.29 -8.64 -2.29
CA THR A 227 1.08 -8.71 -1.75
C THR A 227 1.15 -9.24 -0.32
N VAL A 228 0.14 -9.00 0.52
CA VAL A 228 0.05 -9.59 1.87
C VAL A 228 0.09 -11.12 1.84
N VAL A 229 -0.44 -11.73 0.77
CA VAL A 229 -0.45 -13.19 0.57
C VAL A 229 0.90 -13.69 0.02
N ILE A 230 1.47 -12.98 -0.95
CA ILE A 230 2.68 -13.41 -1.67
C ILE A 230 3.95 -13.23 -0.83
N ASN A 231 4.04 -12.11 -0.11
CA ASN A 231 5.26 -11.69 0.58
C ASN A 231 5.79 -12.71 1.60
N PRO A 232 4.96 -13.29 2.52
CA PRO A 232 5.44 -14.27 3.50
C PRO A 232 6.15 -15.46 2.85
N TYR A 233 5.49 -16.04 1.85
CA TYR A 233 5.97 -17.23 1.15
C TYR A 233 7.31 -16.95 0.46
N CYS A 234 7.43 -15.81 -0.25
CA CYS A 234 8.66 -15.43 -0.93
C CYS A 234 9.83 -15.22 0.04
N VAL A 235 9.58 -14.59 1.20
CA VAL A 235 10.63 -14.38 2.22
C VAL A 235 11.09 -15.72 2.81
N LYS A 236 10.18 -16.66 3.06
CA LYS A 236 10.52 -18.00 3.58
C LYS A 236 11.42 -18.79 2.62
N ILE A 237 11.05 -18.89 1.34
CA ILE A 237 11.86 -19.61 0.34
C ILE A 237 13.21 -18.92 0.11
N TRP A 238 13.28 -17.60 0.22
CA TRP A 238 14.54 -16.86 0.17
C TRP A 238 15.44 -17.19 1.37
N ALA A 239 14.86 -17.23 2.57
CA ALA A 239 15.57 -17.54 3.81
C ALA A 239 16.08 -19.00 3.86
N ALA A 240 15.34 -19.92 3.24
CA ALA A 240 15.75 -21.32 3.05
C ALA A 240 16.92 -21.50 2.06
N GLY A 241 17.39 -20.42 1.42
CA GLY A 241 18.49 -20.47 0.44
C GLY A 241 18.04 -20.81 -0.98
N GLU A 242 16.74 -20.99 -1.23
CA GLU A 242 16.20 -21.39 -2.53
C GLU A 242 16.03 -20.20 -3.50
N ARG A 243 17.15 -19.54 -3.83
CA ARG A 243 17.17 -18.27 -4.59
C ARG A 243 16.46 -18.34 -5.94
N GLU A 244 16.63 -19.42 -6.70
CA GLU A 244 15.97 -19.56 -7.99
C GLU A 244 14.44 -19.59 -7.87
N LYS A 245 13.90 -20.28 -6.86
CA LYS A 245 12.45 -20.29 -6.60
C LYS A 245 11.95 -18.93 -6.16
N ALA A 246 12.73 -18.21 -5.34
CA ALA A 246 12.39 -16.86 -4.93
C ALA A 246 12.32 -15.88 -6.12
N PHE A 247 13.30 -15.92 -7.05
CA PHE A 247 13.23 -15.12 -8.27
C PHE A 247 12.03 -15.48 -9.15
N LYS A 248 11.71 -16.77 -9.31
CA LYS A 248 10.49 -17.20 -10.03
C LYS A 248 9.23 -16.63 -9.39
N MET A 249 9.14 -16.62 -8.05
CA MET A 249 8.01 -16.04 -7.32
C MET A 249 7.92 -14.53 -7.52
N ILE A 250 9.05 -13.82 -7.50
CA ILE A 250 9.09 -12.37 -7.77
C ILE A 250 8.61 -12.06 -9.18
N PHE A 251 9.04 -12.83 -10.19
CA PHE A 251 8.61 -12.61 -11.58
C PHE A 251 7.12 -12.85 -11.75
N PHE A 252 6.62 -13.91 -11.12
CA PHE A 252 5.19 -14.24 -11.11
C PHE A 252 4.37 -13.15 -10.40
N SER A 253 4.83 -12.69 -9.24
CA SER A 253 4.23 -11.59 -8.48
C SER A 253 4.12 -10.32 -9.33
N SER A 254 5.21 -9.89 -9.99
CA SER A 254 5.19 -8.69 -10.85
C SER A 254 4.14 -8.80 -11.96
N LYS A 255 4.03 -9.96 -12.60
CA LYS A 255 3.05 -10.19 -13.67
C LYS A 255 1.61 -10.23 -13.18
N ILE A 256 1.35 -10.80 -12.01
CA ILE A 256 0.01 -10.78 -11.41
C ILE A 256 -0.40 -9.36 -11.05
N LEU A 257 0.49 -8.61 -10.38
CA LEU A 257 0.18 -7.24 -9.95
C LEU A 257 -0.06 -6.32 -11.15
N PHE A 258 0.76 -6.46 -12.20
CA PHE A 258 0.55 -5.74 -13.44
C PHE A 258 -0.77 -6.09 -14.11
N PHE A 259 -1.09 -7.37 -14.22
CA PHE A 259 -2.33 -7.84 -14.81
C PHE A 259 -3.57 -7.35 -14.08
N ILE A 260 -3.62 -7.50 -12.74
CA ILE A 260 -4.73 -7.01 -11.93
C ILE A 260 -4.90 -5.49 -12.11
N GLN A 261 -3.80 -4.75 -12.11
CA GLN A 261 -3.84 -3.30 -12.31
C GLN A 261 -4.35 -2.93 -13.71
N LEU A 262 -3.98 -3.70 -14.74
CA LEU A 262 -4.44 -3.49 -16.11
C LEU A 262 -5.95 -3.74 -16.26
N CYS A 263 -6.46 -4.83 -15.68
CA CYS A 263 -7.89 -5.15 -15.68
C CYS A 263 -8.75 -4.09 -14.98
N LEU A 264 -8.18 -3.38 -13.99
CA LEU A 264 -8.86 -2.25 -13.34
C LEU A 264 -8.71 -0.95 -14.14
N LEU A 265 -7.57 -0.76 -14.81
CA LEU A 265 -7.29 0.45 -15.58
C LEU A 265 -8.29 0.68 -16.70
N ILE A 266 -8.50 -0.31 -17.57
CA ILE A 266 -9.31 -0.13 -18.79
C ILE A 266 -10.77 0.26 -18.51
N PRO A 267 -11.54 -0.49 -17.70
CA PRO A 267 -12.94 -0.14 -17.44
C PRO A 267 -13.06 1.25 -16.83
N ILE A 268 -12.20 1.58 -15.86
CA ILE A 268 -12.24 2.88 -15.18
C ILE A 268 -11.84 3.98 -16.17
N PHE A 269 -10.80 3.79 -16.98
CA PHE A 269 -10.33 4.77 -17.96
C PHE A 269 -11.43 5.12 -18.98
N TYR A 270 -12.18 4.10 -19.41
CA TYR A 270 -13.25 4.26 -20.39
C TYR A 270 -14.48 4.94 -19.80
N LEU A 271 -14.96 4.43 -18.66
CA LEU A 271 -16.17 4.86 -17.99
C LEU A 271 -15.96 6.06 -17.05
N THR A 272 -14.76 6.68 -17.04
CA THR A 272 -14.45 7.78 -16.12
C THR A 272 -15.52 8.89 -16.16
N PRO A 273 -15.96 9.42 -17.32
CA PRO A 273 -16.97 10.46 -17.36
C PRO A 273 -18.29 10.04 -16.72
N GLU A 274 -18.78 8.84 -17.03
CA GLU A 274 -20.04 8.30 -16.51
C GLU A 274 -19.97 8.03 -15.01
N ILE A 275 -18.86 7.43 -14.55
CA ILE A 275 -18.61 7.20 -13.13
C ILE A 275 -18.65 8.52 -12.36
N LEU A 276 -17.97 9.55 -12.87
CA LEU A 276 -17.96 10.87 -12.22
C LEU A 276 -19.33 11.56 -12.29
N GLN A 277 -20.07 11.41 -13.38
CA GLN A 277 -21.41 11.99 -13.51
C GLN A 277 -22.37 11.40 -12.48
N VAL A 278 -22.36 10.08 -12.28
CA VAL A 278 -23.18 9.41 -11.26
C VAL A 278 -22.71 9.75 -9.86
N TRP A 279 -21.39 9.83 -9.65
CA TRP A 279 -20.83 10.03 -8.33
C TRP A 279 -20.95 11.47 -7.81
N LEU A 280 -20.63 12.46 -8.66
CA LEU A 280 -20.50 13.86 -8.25
C LEU A 280 -21.62 14.76 -8.79
N GLY A 281 -22.29 14.36 -9.87
CA GLY A 281 -23.25 15.19 -10.60
C GLY A 281 -22.58 16.33 -11.37
N GLN A 282 -21.87 17.21 -10.67
CA GLN A 282 -21.00 18.23 -11.27
C GLN A 282 -19.54 17.76 -11.22
N ILE A 283 -18.96 17.55 -12.40
CA ILE A 283 -17.60 17.05 -12.55
C ILE A 283 -16.62 18.24 -12.49
N PRO A 284 -15.68 18.28 -11.54
CA PRO A 284 -14.64 19.30 -11.53
C PRO A 284 -13.81 19.27 -12.81
N GLU A 285 -13.39 20.44 -13.28
CA GLU A 285 -12.49 20.55 -14.42
C GLU A 285 -11.22 19.74 -14.18
N TYR A 286 -10.65 19.14 -15.22
CA TYR A 286 -9.49 18.23 -15.17
C TYR A 286 -9.70 16.85 -14.51
N SER A 287 -10.81 16.59 -13.81
CA SER A 287 -11.00 15.30 -13.11
C SER A 287 -10.83 14.08 -14.03
N VAL A 288 -11.43 14.11 -15.22
CA VAL A 288 -11.35 12.99 -16.18
C VAL A 288 -9.90 12.75 -16.61
N VAL A 289 -9.17 13.81 -16.96
CA VAL A 289 -7.77 13.72 -17.42
C VAL A 289 -6.86 13.26 -16.29
N PHE A 290 -7.03 13.77 -15.07
CA PHE A 290 -6.24 13.36 -13.91
C PHE A 290 -6.46 11.90 -13.53
N ILE A 291 -7.71 11.41 -13.60
CA ILE A 291 -8.00 9.99 -13.37
C ILE A 291 -7.32 9.14 -14.42
N ARG A 292 -7.47 9.48 -15.71
CA ARG A 292 -6.82 8.74 -16.79
C ARG A 292 -5.30 8.68 -16.63
N LEU A 293 -4.66 9.79 -16.28
CA LEU A 293 -3.21 9.84 -16.06
C LEU A 293 -2.77 9.10 -14.80
N ILE A 294 -3.49 9.23 -13.67
CA ILE A 294 -3.12 8.52 -12.44
C ILE A 294 -3.29 6.99 -12.59
N LEU A 295 -4.22 6.54 -13.42
CA LEU A 295 -4.35 5.12 -13.77
C LEU A 295 -3.10 4.61 -14.49
N VAL A 296 -2.60 5.34 -15.49
CA VAL A 296 -1.35 5.00 -16.20
C VAL A 296 -0.17 4.99 -15.24
N TYR A 297 -0.04 6.00 -14.37
CA TYR A 297 0.95 6.00 -13.29
C TYR A 297 0.87 4.74 -12.42
N SER A 298 -0.34 4.37 -12.00
CA SER A 298 -0.59 3.19 -11.15
C SER A 298 -0.16 1.89 -11.84
N LEU A 299 -0.36 1.78 -13.15
CA LEU A 299 0.05 0.63 -13.95
C LEU A 299 1.57 0.47 -13.99
N VAL A 300 2.31 1.56 -14.20
CA VAL A 300 3.79 1.51 -14.14
C VAL A 300 4.25 1.13 -12.73
N ARG A 301 3.64 1.74 -11.71
CA ARG A 301 3.96 1.54 -10.30
C ARG A 301 3.65 0.12 -9.80
N SER A 302 2.73 -0.62 -10.42
CA SER A 302 2.32 -1.94 -9.95
C SER A 302 3.42 -3.01 -9.98
N LEU A 303 4.52 -2.75 -10.71
CA LEU A 303 5.70 -3.62 -10.74
C LEU A 303 6.63 -3.43 -9.53
N HIS A 304 6.58 -2.27 -8.86
CA HIS A 304 7.46 -1.93 -7.74
C HIS A 304 7.32 -2.84 -6.51
N PRO A 305 6.11 -3.24 -6.05
CA PRO A 305 5.96 -4.04 -4.83
C PRO A 305 6.74 -5.37 -4.87
N SER A 306 6.86 -6.01 -6.03
CA SER A 306 7.64 -7.24 -6.18
C SER A 306 9.15 -7.00 -6.10
N LEU A 307 9.65 -5.85 -6.56
CA LEU A 307 11.05 -5.47 -6.41
C LEU A 307 11.35 -5.03 -4.97
N ASP A 308 10.43 -4.30 -4.33
CA ASP A 308 10.49 -3.99 -2.90
C ASP A 308 10.57 -5.27 -2.06
N LEU A 309 9.76 -6.29 -2.37
CA LEU A 309 9.83 -7.60 -1.74
C LEU A 309 11.21 -8.26 -1.87
N LEU A 310 11.88 -8.11 -3.01
CA LEU A 310 13.25 -8.62 -3.20
C LEU A 310 14.23 -7.93 -2.25
N PHE A 311 14.25 -6.60 -2.20
CA PHE A 311 15.13 -5.86 -1.27
C PHE A 311 14.83 -6.18 0.19
N LYS A 312 13.55 -6.28 0.56
CA LYS A 312 13.12 -6.69 1.89
C LYS A 312 13.57 -8.11 2.22
N SER A 313 13.52 -9.04 1.27
CA SER A 313 13.99 -10.42 1.45
C SER A 313 15.51 -10.46 1.68
N CYS A 314 16.30 -9.71 0.89
CA CYS A 314 17.75 -9.54 1.08
C CYS A 314 18.10 -8.96 2.45
N GLY A 315 17.24 -8.08 3.00
CA GLY A 315 17.49 -7.35 4.24
C GLY A 315 18.31 -6.06 4.05
N ASN A 316 18.72 -5.74 2.82
CA ASN A 316 19.41 -4.50 2.49
C ASN A 316 18.46 -3.54 1.76
N ILE A 317 17.74 -2.73 2.55
CA ILE A 317 16.75 -1.77 2.04
C ILE A 317 17.27 -0.33 2.03
N LYS A 318 18.41 -0.03 2.68
CA LYS A 318 18.89 1.35 2.85
C LYS A 318 19.07 2.06 1.50
N ALA A 319 19.86 1.46 0.62
CA ALA A 319 20.15 2.06 -0.68
C ALA A 319 18.88 2.22 -1.51
N TYR A 320 17.99 1.21 -1.46
CA TYR A 320 16.71 1.23 -2.17
C TYR A 320 15.82 2.39 -1.69
N GLN A 321 15.63 2.54 -0.38
CA GLN A 321 14.77 3.58 0.19
C GLN A 321 15.33 5.00 -0.04
N ILE A 322 16.65 5.18 0.01
CA ILE A 322 17.27 6.48 -0.29
C ILE A 322 17.11 6.83 -1.77
N THR A 323 17.42 5.90 -2.67
CA THR A 323 17.31 6.12 -4.11
C THR A 323 15.88 6.40 -4.52
N GLU A 324 14.94 5.62 -4.01
CA GLU A 324 13.52 5.81 -4.29
C GLU A 324 13.03 7.17 -3.77
N GLY A 325 13.36 7.53 -2.53
CA GLY A 325 12.98 8.81 -1.94
C GLY A 325 13.49 9.99 -2.78
N LEU A 326 14.77 9.98 -3.19
CA LEU A 326 15.34 11.05 -4.03
C LEU A 326 14.65 11.17 -5.39
N LEU A 327 14.37 10.05 -6.06
CA LEU A 327 13.70 10.05 -7.36
C LEU A 327 12.24 10.50 -7.28
N GLN A 328 11.57 10.29 -6.15
CA GLN A 328 10.22 10.79 -5.91
C GLN A 328 10.16 12.31 -5.69
N PHE A 329 11.24 12.96 -5.25
CA PHE A 329 11.26 14.43 -5.14
C PHE A 329 11.43 15.13 -6.50
N LEU A 330 12.08 14.48 -7.47
CA LEU A 330 12.31 15.05 -8.81
C LEU A 330 11.01 15.52 -9.50
N PRO A 331 9.91 14.74 -9.55
CA PRO A 331 8.68 15.20 -10.18
C PRO A 331 8.05 16.43 -9.51
N LEU A 332 8.30 16.70 -8.21
CA LEU A 332 7.83 17.95 -7.58
C LEU A 332 8.54 19.17 -8.16
N ILE A 333 9.87 19.09 -8.25
CA ILE A 333 10.72 20.18 -8.75
C ILE A 333 10.34 20.49 -10.20
N LEU A 334 10.26 19.45 -11.04
CA LEU A 334 9.90 19.59 -12.44
C LEU A 334 8.48 20.12 -12.63
N SER A 335 7.50 19.61 -11.86
CA SER A 335 6.11 20.09 -11.93
C SER A 335 6.00 21.56 -11.55
N TYR A 336 6.73 22.00 -10.51
CA TYR A 336 6.74 23.40 -10.10
C TYR A 336 7.24 24.33 -11.23
N PHE A 337 8.35 23.97 -11.89
CA PHE A 337 8.89 24.80 -12.97
C PHE A 337 7.99 24.83 -14.21
N VAL A 338 7.39 23.70 -14.59
CA VAL A 338 6.49 23.64 -15.75
C VAL A 338 5.22 24.46 -15.52
N LEU A 339 4.61 24.35 -14.33
CA LEU A 339 3.43 25.15 -13.99
C LEU A 339 3.77 26.63 -13.86
N LYS A 340 4.93 26.97 -13.30
CA LYS A 340 5.41 28.36 -13.24
C LYS A 340 5.66 28.96 -14.63
N ALA A 341 6.03 28.16 -15.62
CA ALA A 341 6.20 28.58 -17.01
C ALA A 341 4.87 28.73 -17.77
N GLY A 342 3.72 28.51 -17.12
CA GLY A 342 2.39 28.59 -17.75
C GLY A 342 1.92 27.29 -18.40
N GLY A 343 2.56 26.15 -18.10
CA GLY A 343 2.09 24.85 -18.54
C GLY A 343 0.77 24.45 -17.87
N ASP A 344 -0.06 23.70 -18.59
CA ASP A 344 -1.34 23.20 -18.08
C ASP A 344 -1.16 22.16 -16.95
N TYR A 345 -2.16 22.02 -16.08
CA TYR A 345 -2.07 21.26 -14.82
C TYR A 345 -1.86 19.75 -15.02
N TYR A 346 -2.33 19.20 -16.16
CA TYR A 346 -2.12 17.78 -16.48
C TYR A 346 -0.64 17.42 -16.66
N TRP A 347 0.23 18.39 -16.98
CA TRP A 347 1.67 18.17 -17.10
C TRP A 347 2.28 17.65 -15.79
N ALA A 348 1.75 18.06 -14.64
CA ALA A 348 2.21 17.57 -13.35
C ALA A 348 2.11 16.03 -13.27
N PHE A 349 1.02 15.44 -13.77
CA PHE A 349 0.83 13.98 -13.79
C PHE A 349 1.69 13.30 -14.87
N ILE A 350 1.88 13.91 -16.04
CA ILE A 350 2.76 13.37 -17.08
C ILE A 350 4.20 13.29 -16.55
N ILE A 351 4.69 14.34 -15.91
CA ILE A 351 6.02 14.39 -15.28
C ILE A 351 6.17 13.27 -14.25
N VAL A 352 5.15 13.06 -13.40
CA VAL A 352 5.13 11.97 -12.41
C VAL A 352 5.29 10.60 -13.08
N ILE A 353 4.59 10.34 -14.19
CA ILE A 353 4.69 9.08 -14.94
C ILE A 353 6.10 8.91 -15.51
N LEU A 354 6.66 9.93 -16.14
CA LEU A 354 8.01 9.89 -16.72
C LEU A 354 9.08 9.62 -15.65
N CYS A 355 8.97 10.31 -14.50
CA CYS A 355 9.85 10.07 -13.36
C CYS A 355 9.67 8.68 -12.77
N GLU A 356 8.46 8.11 -12.76
CA GLU A 356 8.23 6.74 -12.28
C GLU A 356 8.86 5.69 -13.21
N ILE A 357 8.81 5.89 -14.54
CA ILE A 357 9.50 5.02 -15.49
C ILE A 357 11.02 5.06 -15.25
N LEU A 358 11.58 6.25 -15.04
CA LEU A 358 12.99 6.42 -14.65
C LEU A 358 13.29 5.71 -13.32
N ASN A 359 12.42 5.88 -12.32
CA ASN A 359 12.53 5.23 -11.02
C ASN A 359 12.58 3.70 -11.16
N MET A 360 11.68 3.12 -11.94
CA MET A 360 11.64 1.69 -12.19
C MET A 360 12.95 1.19 -12.82
N MET A 361 13.52 1.91 -13.79
CA MET A 361 14.82 1.56 -14.39
C MET A 361 15.96 1.56 -13.36
N VAL A 362 16.04 2.60 -12.54
CA VAL A 362 17.08 2.71 -11.50
C VAL A 362 16.92 1.62 -10.44
N VAL A 363 15.69 1.33 -10.01
CA VAL A 363 15.39 0.28 -9.02
C VAL A 363 15.76 -1.10 -9.55
N MET A 364 15.53 -1.39 -10.84
CA MET A 364 15.98 -2.64 -11.45
C MET A 364 17.51 -2.77 -11.42
N ILE A 365 18.25 -1.72 -11.79
CA ILE A 365 19.73 -1.71 -11.73
C ILE A 365 20.21 -1.96 -10.29
N LEU A 366 19.54 -1.35 -9.31
CA LEU A 366 19.86 -1.56 -7.91
C LEU A 366 19.56 -3.00 -7.46
N ALA A 367 18.48 -3.60 -7.95
CA ALA A 367 18.12 -4.98 -7.66
C ALA A 367 19.17 -5.95 -8.23
N HIS A 368 19.73 -5.64 -9.39
CA HIS A 368 20.87 -6.40 -9.92
C HIS A 368 22.10 -6.31 -9.01
N ARG A 369 22.47 -5.11 -8.56
CA ARG A 369 23.67 -4.90 -7.75
C ARG A 369 23.59 -5.43 -6.32
N ILE A 370 22.41 -5.36 -5.70
CA ILE A 370 22.23 -5.70 -4.28
C ILE A 370 21.70 -7.12 -4.09
N ALA A 371 20.88 -7.59 -5.02
CA ALA A 371 20.12 -8.82 -4.86
C ALA A 371 20.45 -9.87 -5.93
N ASP A 372 21.47 -9.63 -6.77
CA ASP A 372 21.91 -10.51 -7.86
C ASP A 372 20.80 -10.86 -8.86
N LEU A 373 19.83 -9.95 -9.02
CA LEU A 373 18.76 -10.12 -10.00
C LEU A 373 19.35 -10.09 -11.42
N ASN A 374 19.08 -11.11 -12.23
CA ASN A 374 19.45 -11.09 -13.64
C ASN A 374 18.51 -10.16 -14.42
N LEU A 375 19.01 -8.99 -14.84
CA LEU A 375 18.24 -7.96 -15.54
C LEU A 375 17.65 -8.45 -16.86
N LEU A 376 18.46 -9.13 -17.68
CA LEU A 376 18.01 -9.65 -18.97
C LEU A 376 16.87 -10.64 -18.78
N GLN A 377 16.96 -11.47 -17.74
CA GLN A 377 15.91 -12.41 -17.41
C GLN A 377 14.64 -11.70 -16.92
N TYR A 378 14.74 -10.67 -16.08
CA TYR A 378 13.59 -9.90 -15.61
C TYR A 378 12.90 -9.15 -16.76
N ILE A 379 13.68 -8.51 -17.63
CA ILE A 379 13.16 -7.82 -18.82
C ILE A 379 12.42 -8.81 -19.73
N GLY A 380 13.06 -9.94 -20.06
CA GLY A 380 12.49 -10.95 -20.95
C GLY A 380 11.27 -11.68 -20.39
N LYS A 381 11.23 -11.94 -19.08
CA LYS A 381 10.16 -12.74 -18.45
C LYS A 381 9.05 -11.93 -17.79
N VAL A 382 9.25 -10.63 -17.58
CA VAL A 382 8.29 -9.74 -16.90
C VAL A 382 7.97 -8.53 -17.76
N ILE A 383 8.95 -7.68 -18.06
CA ILE A 383 8.70 -6.38 -18.72
C ILE A 383 8.13 -6.57 -20.13
N ILE A 384 8.76 -7.40 -20.96
CA ILE A 384 8.31 -7.64 -22.34
C ILE A 384 6.90 -8.26 -22.37
N PRO A 385 6.59 -9.34 -21.62
CA PRO A 385 5.24 -9.88 -21.56
C PRO A 385 4.19 -8.88 -21.06
N CYS A 386 4.51 -8.06 -20.05
CA CYS A 386 3.59 -7.03 -19.52
C CYS A 386 3.36 -5.91 -20.55
N ALA A 387 4.41 -5.43 -21.20
CA ALA A 387 4.31 -4.42 -22.25
C ALA A 387 3.51 -4.95 -23.45
N PHE A 388 3.75 -6.19 -23.86
CA PHE A 388 2.98 -6.85 -24.92
C PHE A 388 1.49 -6.95 -24.55
N LEU A 389 1.18 -7.39 -23.34
CA LEU A 389 -0.19 -7.47 -22.84
C LEU A 389 -0.86 -6.09 -22.89
N PHE A 390 -0.20 -5.05 -22.37
CA PHE A 390 -0.70 -3.67 -22.39
C PHE A 390 -0.96 -3.15 -23.81
N VAL A 391 -0.02 -3.34 -24.74
CA VAL A 391 -0.16 -2.90 -26.13
C VAL A 391 -1.34 -3.59 -26.80
N ILE A 392 -1.49 -4.91 -26.64
CA ILE A 392 -2.64 -5.61 -27.21
C ILE A 392 -3.94 -5.17 -26.55
N SER A 393 -3.99 -5.04 -25.23
CA SER A 393 -5.18 -4.56 -24.54
C SER A 393 -5.63 -3.20 -25.06
N ILE A 394 -4.69 -2.28 -25.30
CA ILE A 394 -4.98 -0.97 -25.89
C ILE A 394 -5.49 -1.09 -27.32
N ILE A 395 -4.84 -1.90 -28.15
CA ILE A 395 -5.28 -2.10 -29.55
C ILE A 395 -6.70 -2.66 -29.59
N VAL A 396 -6.97 -3.69 -28.79
CA VAL A 396 -8.30 -4.32 -28.67
C VAL A 396 -9.31 -3.29 -28.16
N PHE A 397 -8.97 -2.54 -27.11
CA PHE A 397 -9.81 -1.48 -26.57
C PHE A 397 -10.21 -0.47 -27.65
N PHE A 398 -9.25 0.10 -28.39
CA PHE A 398 -9.55 1.05 -29.46
C PHE A 398 -10.24 0.42 -30.68
N SER A 399 -10.09 -0.88 -30.91
CA SER A 399 -10.78 -1.59 -32.00
C SER A 399 -12.26 -1.87 -31.68
N ILE A 400 -12.56 -2.17 -30.42
CA ILE A 400 -13.92 -2.42 -29.92
C ILE A 400 -14.64 -1.10 -29.63
N HIS A 401 -13.88 -0.02 -29.36
CA HIS A 401 -14.41 1.32 -29.16
C HIS A 401 -15.16 1.82 -30.41
N GLY A 402 -16.45 1.50 -30.48
CA GLY A 402 -17.30 1.69 -31.64
C GLY A 402 -18.55 2.50 -31.32
N SER A 403 -18.59 3.71 -31.89
CA SER A 403 -19.70 4.61 -32.28
C SER A 403 -20.93 4.87 -31.39
N LEU A 404 -21.28 4.03 -30.42
CA LEU A 404 -22.46 4.21 -29.59
C LEU A 404 -22.09 4.79 -28.23
N ASP A 405 -22.40 6.07 -28.03
CA ASP A 405 -22.13 6.81 -26.79
C ASP A 405 -23.17 6.50 -25.70
N VAL A 406 -23.36 5.21 -25.39
CA VAL A 406 -24.30 4.77 -24.36
C VAL A 406 -23.60 3.93 -23.31
N TRP A 407 -23.77 4.31 -22.03
CA TRP A 407 -22.98 3.79 -20.91
C TRP A 407 -23.02 2.25 -20.76
N TYR A 408 -24.15 1.60 -21.04
CA TYR A 408 -24.26 0.15 -20.90
C TYR A 408 -23.50 -0.61 -21.99
N PHE A 409 -23.39 -0.07 -23.22
CA PHE A 409 -22.50 -0.64 -24.24
C PHE A 409 -21.03 -0.50 -23.81
N LYS A 410 -20.67 0.64 -23.20
CA LYS A 410 -19.31 0.83 -22.67
C LYS A 410 -18.93 -0.19 -21.60
N VAL A 411 -19.88 -0.60 -20.76
CA VAL A 411 -19.68 -1.65 -19.74
C VAL A 411 -19.48 -3.03 -20.39
N VAL A 412 -20.27 -3.36 -21.43
CA VAL A 412 -20.11 -4.61 -22.17
C VAL A 412 -18.75 -4.66 -22.86
N ASP A 413 -18.36 -3.60 -23.56
CA ASP A 413 -17.05 -3.49 -24.22
C ASP A 413 -15.91 -3.68 -23.22
N ALA A 414 -15.97 -2.99 -22.08
CA ALA A 414 -14.97 -3.12 -21.03
C ALA A 414 -14.90 -4.55 -20.48
N SER A 415 -16.05 -5.22 -20.32
CA SER A 415 -16.11 -6.61 -19.86
C SER A 415 -15.49 -7.58 -20.86
N VAL A 416 -15.72 -7.38 -22.16
CA VAL A 416 -15.10 -8.16 -23.24
C VAL A 416 -13.59 -7.96 -23.23
N VAL A 417 -13.12 -6.72 -23.06
CA VAL A 417 -11.68 -6.43 -22.96
C VAL A 417 -11.06 -7.16 -21.76
N ILE A 418 -11.67 -7.11 -20.58
CA ILE A 418 -11.17 -7.82 -19.38
C ILE A 418 -11.11 -9.34 -19.59
N LEU A 419 -12.12 -9.92 -20.25
CA LEU A 419 -12.11 -11.36 -20.58
C LEU A 419 -10.97 -11.72 -21.52
N LEU A 420 -10.74 -10.89 -22.55
CA LEU A 420 -9.62 -11.06 -23.47
C LEU A 420 -8.27 -10.90 -22.77
N GLU A 421 -8.15 -9.93 -21.87
CA GLU A 421 -6.96 -9.76 -21.03
C GLU A 421 -6.67 -10.98 -20.19
N PHE A 422 -7.69 -11.57 -19.57
CA PHE A 422 -7.52 -12.80 -18.80
C PHE A 422 -7.00 -13.94 -19.67
N CYS A 423 -7.55 -14.10 -20.86
CA CYS A 423 -7.07 -15.07 -21.86
C CYS A 423 -5.61 -14.80 -22.25
N LEU A 424 -5.28 -13.56 -22.65
CA LEU A 424 -3.93 -13.17 -23.05
C LEU A 424 -2.93 -13.33 -21.91
N TRP A 425 -3.32 -12.96 -20.71
CA TRP A 425 -2.49 -13.13 -19.52
C TRP A 425 -2.20 -14.60 -19.27
N PHE A 426 -3.24 -15.45 -19.23
CA PHE A 426 -3.12 -16.88 -18.97
C PHE A 426 -2.34 -17.62 -20.06
N PHE A 427 -2.56 -17.29 -21.35
CA PHE A 427 -1.97 -18.01 -22.48
C PHE A 427 -0.66 -17.41 -22.99
N VAL A 428 -0.36 -16.15 -22.71
CA VAL A 428 0.84 -15.46 -23.23
C VAL A 428 1.73 -14.92 -22.11
N ALA A 429 1.17 -14.17 -21.15
CA ALA A 429 1.99 -13.45 -20.18
C ALA A 429 2.63 -14.36 -19.12
N ILE A 430 1.91 -15.40 -18.66
CA ILE A 430 2.44 -16.33 -17.66
C ILE A 430 3.09 -17.59 -18.29
N GLY A 431 4.18 -18.05 -17.70
CA GLY A 431 4.95 -19.20 -18.17
C GLY A 431 4.28 -20.54 -17.82
N LYS A 432 4.77 -21.64 -18.41
CA LYS A 432 4.22 -23.00 -18.21
C LYS A 432 4.17 -23.42 -16.73
N TRP A 433 5.22 -23.10 -15.96
CA TRP A 433 5.28 -23.40 -14.53
C TRP A 433 4.23 -22.60 -13.74
N GLU A 434 4.06 -21.32 -14.04
CA GLU A 434 3.10 -20.46 -13.35
C GLU A 434 1.66 -20.92 -13.63
N ARG A 435 1.36 -21.29 -14.88
CA ARG A 435 0.07 -21.90 -15.26
C ARG A 435 -0.20 -23.19 -14.50
N SER A 436 0.80 -24.07 -14.37
CA SER A 436 0.60 -25.33 -13.66
C SER A 436 0.33 -25.13 -12.17
N GLN A 437 0.99 -24.14 -11.54
CA GLN A 437 0.67 -23.78 -10.15
C GLN A 437 -0.77 -23.27 -10.01
N LEU A 438 -1.22 -22.37 -10.88
CA LEU A 438 -2.59 -21.84 -10.85
C LEU A 438 -3.64 -22.94 -11.07
N VAL A 439 -3.44 -23.82 -12.06
CA VAL A 439 -4.35 -24.93 -12.34
C VAL A 439 -4.40 -25.91 -11.18
N ASN A 440 -3.26 -26.20 -10.54
CA ASN A 440 -3.21 -27.08 -9.37
C ASN A 440 -3.94 -26.49 -8.17
N ILE A 441 -3.92 -25.16 -7.99
CA ILE A 441 -4.70 -24.48 -6.95
C ILE A 441 -6.20 -24.62 -7.22
N ILE A 442 -6.63 -24.44 -8.47
CA ILE A 442 -8.03 -24.55 -8.88
C ILE A 442 -8.54 -25.98 -8.71
N LYS A 443 -7.73 -26.99 -9.10
CA LYS A 443 -8.08 -28.42 -8.98
C LYS A 443 -8.05 -28.98 -7.55
N ARG A 444 -7.42 -28.26 -6.61
CA ARG A 444 -7.36 -28.63 -5.18
C ARG A 444 -8.52 -28.05 -4.36
N ARG A 445 -9.35 -27.21 -4.97
CA ARG A 445 -10.72 -26.93 -4.50
C ARG A 445 -11.66 -27.95 -5.11
#